data_AF-S9UZS8-F1
#
_entry.id   AF-S9UZS8-F1
#
_cell.length_a   1.000
_cell.length_b   1.000
_cell.length_c   1.000
_cell.angle_alpha   90.00
_cell.angle_beta   90.00
_cell.angle_gamma   90.00
#
_symmetry.space_group_name_H-M   'P 1'
#
loop_
_entity.id
_entity.type
_entity.pdbx_description
1 polymer ?
#
loop_
_entity_poly.entity_id
_entity_poly.type
_entity_poly.pdbx_seq_one_letter_code
_entity_poly.pdbx_strand_id
1 'polypeptide(L)'
;MDIQNFEVGQTIVRKGELNDEFFLILSGQAETHAAIESAQQETVPLGRGDTVGDIALMYAAPSEFTAVAIETVQCASLNRHAYKIITSRAMEERRQRYAALLDHVPYLSCLTPEERSNLAETLKEGTFSQGQRLICAGAPGNWIHIVVEGTLEVVGSNSNVIATLHEGDCAGHIEFLYGHLSVANVVVSSETAKTARIGKRMFDRLIGTAREVMMHEIEEGQSYEEYRQTMRSEARPQEDTTPAFDAPPLYIQSTLRQQEGSMRQKEESETQEE
;
A
#
# COMPACT_ATOMS: atom_id res chain seq x y z
N MET A 1 19.85 16.75 -6.22
CA MET A 1 19.96 16.44 -7.65
C MET A 1 21.03 17.33 -8.19
N ASP A 2 21.97 16.75 -8.91
CA ASP A 2 23.09 17.48 -9.51
C ASP A 2 22.75 17.80 -10.97
N ILE A 3 23.28 18.89 -11.51
CA ILE A 3 23.05 19.27 -12.90
C ILE A 3 24.16 18.67 -13.76
N GLN A 4 23.79 17.91 -14.78
CA GLN A 4 24.70 17.35 -15.78
C GLN A 4 24.32 17.86 -17.17
N ASN A 5 25.32 18.20 -17.98
CA ASN A 5 25.12 18.65 -19.35
C ASN A 5 25.74 17.62 -20.30
N PHE A 6 25.01 17.29 -21.35
CA PHE A 6 25.41 16.37 -22.40
C PHE A 6 25.43 17.14 -23.73
N GLU A 7 26.57 17.08 -24.41
CA GLU A 7 26.73 17.64 -25.74
C GLU A 7 26.13 16.71 -26.81
N VAL A 8 25.91 17.27 -28.00
CA VAL A 8 25.36 16.52 -29.15
C VAL A 8 26.15 15.23 -29.40
N GLY A 9 25.44 14.12 -29.53
CA GLY A 9 26.00 12.79 -29.76
C GLY A 9 26.52 12.08 -28.50
N GLN A 10 26.49 12.72 -27.33
CA GLN A 10 26.88 12.06 -26.09
C GLN A 10 25.79 11.10 -25.60
N THR A 11 26.23 9.96 -25.12
CA THR A 11 25.34 8.95 -24.53
C THR A 11 25.02 9.36 -23.09
N ILE A 12 23.72 9.49 -22.79
CA ILE A 12 23.21 9.75 -21.45
C ILE A 12 23.11 8.43 -20.67
N VAL A 13 22.54 7.40 -21.31
CA VAL A 13 22.42 6.03 -20.77
C VAL A 13 22.71 5.04 -21.87
N ARG A 14 23.39 3.94 -21.55
CA ARG A 14 23.73 2.90 -22.53
C ARG A 14 23.05 1.58 -22.24
N LYS A 15 22.51 0.94 -23.28
CA LYS A 15 21.89 -0.38 -23.20
C LYS A 15 22.87 -1.40 -22.61
N GLY A 16 22.37 -2.24 -21.71
CA GLY A 16 23.11 -3.33 -21.07
C GLY A 16 24.05 -2.89 -19.95
N GLU A 17 24.27 -1.58 -19.79
CA GLU A 17 25.06 -1.06 -18.67
C GLU A 17 24.17 -0.94 -17.42
N LEU A 18 24.75 -1.33 -16.29
CA LEU A 18 24.19 -1.01 -14.99
C LEU A 18 24.33 0.49 -14.78
N ASN A 19 23.20 1.17 -14.72
CA ASN A 19 23.15 2.59 -14.44
C ASN A 19 22.50 2.80 -13.07
N ASP A 20 23.23 3.40 -12.13
CA ASP A 20 22.71 3.77 -10.82
C ASP A 20 22.23 5.23 -10.79
N GLU A 21 22.11 5.91 -11.93
CA GLU A 21 21.64 7.28 -12.04
C GLU A 21 20.33 7.40 -12.83
N PHE A 22 19.39 8.15 -12.25
CA PHE A 22 18.20 8.64 -12.90
C PHE A 22 18.45 10.04 -13.46
N PHE A 23 17.94 10.31 -14.66
CA PHE A 23 18.02 11.61 -15.32
C PHE A 23 16.63 12.17 -15.61
N LEU A 24 16.40 13.43 -15.24
CA LEU A 24 15.26 14.22 -15.65
C LEU A 24 15.73 15.31 -16.62
N ILE A 25 15.19 15.34 -17.84
CA ILE A 25 15.56 16.34 -18.85
C ILE A 25 14.96 17.70 -18.47
N LEU A 26 15.82 18.69 -18.24
CA LEU A 26 15.44 20.06 -17.91
C LEU A 26 15.35 20.95 -19.16
N SER A 27 16.24 20.72 -20.12
CA SER A 27 16.27 21.38 -21.43
C SER A 27 17.04 20.55 -22.44
N GLY A 28 16.79 20.79 -23.73
CA GLY A 28 17.37 20.01 -24.82
C GLY A 28 16.47 18.84 -25.24
N GLN A 29 16.94 18.08 -26.21
CA GLN A 29 16.31 16.87 -26.73
C GLN A 29 17.33 15.72 -26.80
N ALA A 30 16.85 14.53 -26.48
CA ALA A 30 17.55 13.27 -26.64
C ALA A 30 16.67 12.29 -27.42
N GLU A 31 17.23 11.16 -27.84
CA GLU A 31 16.48 10.06 -28.42
C GLU A 31 16.90 8.74 -27.79
N THR A 32 15.96 7.81 -27.63
CA THR A 32 16.26 6.44 -27.21
C THR A 32 16.34 5.53 -28.43
N HIS A 33 17.28 4.59 -28.40
CA HIS A 33 17.40 3.52 -29.37
C HIS A 33 17.21 2.18 -28.66
N ALA A 34 16.09 1.51 -28.94
CA ALA A 34 15.93 0.10 -28.60
C ALA A 34 16.62 -0.73 -29.70
N ALA A 35 17.66 -1.48 -29.36
CA ALA A 35 18.21 -2.45 -30.31
C ALA A 35 17.24 -3.63 -30.41
N ILE A 36 16.35 -3.58 -31.41
CA ILE A 36 15.54 -4.71 -31.87
C ILE A 36 16.38 -5.44 -32.92
N GLU A 37 16.58 -6.74 -32.79
CA GLU A 37 17.37 -7.59 -33.70
C GLU A 37 16.75 -7.70 -35.12
N SER A 38 15.68 -6.97 -35.43
CA SER A 38 14.95 -7.02 -36.69
C SER A 38 14.77 -5.62 -37.29
N ALA A 39 15.77 -5.17 -38.05
CA ALA A 39 15.79 -4.18 -39.15
C ALA A 39 15.03 -2.82 -39.06
N GLN A 40 14.27 -2.51 -38.03
CA GLN A 40 13.64 -1.21 -37.78
C GLN A 40 13.96 -0.75 -36.37
N GLN A 41 14.81 0.26 -36.28
CA GLN A 41 15.25 0.88 -35.04
C GLN A 41 14.17 1.88 -34.64
N GLU A 42 13.27 1.49 -33.73
CA GLU A 42 12.29 2.44 -33.16
C GLU A 42 13.05 3.43 -32.28
N THR A 43 13.01 4.71 -32.67
CA THR A 43 13.52 5.81 -31.87
C THR A 43 12.37 6.54 -31.20
N VAL A 44 12.51 6.77 -29.90
CA VAL A 44 11.56 7.57 -29.13
C VAL A 44 12.24 8.89 -28.76
N PRO A 45 11.74 10.04 -29.21
CA PRO A 45 12.28 11.33 -28.82
C PRO A 45 11.96 11.59 -27.34
N LEU A 46 12.93 12.20 -26.66
CA LEU A 46 12.84 12.63 -25.27
C LEU A 46 13.08 14.14 -25.20
N GLY A 47 12.21 14.85 -24.50
CA GLY A 47 12.29 16.28 -24.30
C GLY A 47 12.16 16.67 -22.83
N ARG A 48 12.02 17.98 -22.59
CA ARG A 48 11.88 18.54 -21.24
C ARG A 48 10.73 17.88 -20.48
N GLY A 49 11.05 17.37 -19.28
CA GLY A 49 10.11 16.68 -18.40
C GLY A 49 10.19 15.15 -18.50
N ASP A 50 10.80 14.62 -19.56
CA ASP A 50 10.97 13.18 -19.72
C ASP A 50 12.11 12.66 -18.84
N THR A 51 11.99 11.38 -18.47
CA THR A 51 12.88 10.71 -17.53
C THR A 51 13.57 9.51 -18.15
N VAL A 52 14.81 9.26 -17.73
CA VAL A 52 15.61 8.12 -18.19
C VAL A 52 16.32 7.45 -17.01
N GLY A 53 16.34 6.11 -16.98
CA GLY A 53 17.06 5.34 -15.95
C GLY A 53 16.29 5.12 -14.63
N ASP A 54 15.00 5.43 -14.61
CA ASP A 54 14.08 5.22 -13.49
C ASP A 54 13.94 3.73 -13.08
N ILE A 55 13.89 2.82 -14.04
CA ILE A 55 13.80 1.37 -13.79
C ILE A 55 15.05 0.85 -13.09
N ALA A 56 16.24 1.30 -13.50
CA ALA A 56 17.52 0.85 -12.93
C ALA A 56 17.66 1.26 -11.46
N LEU A 57 17.10 2.42 -11.11
CA LEU A 57 17.05 2.95 -9.75
C LEU A 57 16.15 2.11 -8.82
N MET A 58 15.04 1.59 -9.32
CA MET A 58 14.13 0.70 -8.56
C MET A 58 14.64 -0.75 -8.46
N TYR A 59 15.06 -1.34 -9.58
CA TYR A 59 15.26 -2.80 -9.68
C TYR A 59 16.73 -3.25 -9.82
N ALA A 60 17.70 -2.32 -9.87
CA ALA A 60 19.09 -2.64 -10.22
C ALA A 60 19.22 -3.39 -11.56
N ALA A 61 18.30 -3.12 -12.49
CA ALA A 61 18.26 -3.76 -13.79
C ALA A 61 19.18 -3.03 -14.78
N PRO A 62 19.80 -3.74 -15.73
CA PRO A 62 20.50 -3.13 -16.86
C PRO A 62 19.54 -2.27 -17.69
N SER A 63 20.06 -1.21 -18.31
CA SER A 63 19.24 -0.37 -19.17
C SER A 63 18.83 -1.13 -20.45
N GLU A 64 17.56 -1.09 -20.82
CA GLU A 64 17.05 -1.82 -22.00
C GLU A 64 17.29 -1.08 -23.33
N PHE A 65 17.61 0.21 -23.24
CA PHE A 65 17.78 1.12 -24.37
C PHE A 65 19.01 2.03 -24.16
N THR A 66 19.51 2.59 -25.26
CA THR A 66 20.57 3.61 -25.24
C THR A 66 19.93 4.97 -25.49
N ALA A 67 20.15 5.95 -24.62
CA ALA A 67 19.70 7.33 -24.80
C ALA A 67 20.87 8.21 -25.23
N VAL A 68 20.70 8.96 -26.32
CA VAL A 68 21.73 9.84 -26.90
C VAL A 68 21.19 11.25 -27.04
N ALA A 69 22.00 12.25 -26.69
CA ALA A 69 21.67 13.65 -26.85
C ALA A 69 21.68 14.04 -28.35
N ILE A 70 20.59 14.59 -28.87
CA ILE A 70 20.51 15.09 -30.26
C ILE A 70 20.79 16.59 -30.37
N GLU A 71 20.68 17.31 -29.25
CA GLU A 71 21.17 18.67 -29.05
C GLU A 71 21.86 18.78 -27.69
N THR A 72 22.31 19.96 -27.27
CA THR A 72 22.85 20.13 -25.91
C THR A 72 21.73 19.91 -24.89
N VAL A 73 21.83 18.83 -24.11
CA VAL A 73 20.84 18.45 -23.11
C VAL A 73 21.34 18.80 -21.71
N GLN A 74 20.49 19.42 -20.92
CA GLN A 74 20.71 19.59 -19.48
C GLN A 74 19.78 18.66 -18.72
N CYS A 75 20.35 17.82 -17.86
CA CYS A 75 19.63 16.91 -17.00
C CYS A 75 19.85 17.25 -15.53
N ALA A 76 18.82 17.04 -14.71
CA ALA A 76 18.99 16.81 -13.29
C ALA A 76 19.25 15.32 -13.07
N SER A 77 20.35 14.96 -12.43
CA SER A 77 20.65 13.58 -12.08
C SER A 77 20.42 13.30 -10.59
N LEU A 78 19.99 12.06 -10.31
CA LEU A 78 19.84 11.53 -8.96
C LEU A 78 20.44 10.13 -8.92
N ASN A 79 21.46 9.93 -8.08
CA ASN A 79 22.00 8.60 -7.89
C ASN A 79 21.09 7.74 -6.99
N ARG A 80 21.17 6.43 -7.19
CA ARG A 80 20.40 5.43 -6.50
C ARG A 80 20.63 5.43 -5.00
N HIS A 81 21.86 5.75 -4.56
CA HIS A 81 22.17 5.84 -3.13
C HIS A 81 21.42 7.00 -2.47
N ALA A 82 21.42 8.19 -3.07
CA ALA A 82 20.65 9.33 -2.57
C ALA A 82 19.15 9.08 -2.65
N TYR A 83 18.65 8.48 -3.75
CA TYR A 83 17.24 8.08 -3.84
C TYR A 83 16.85 7.11 -2.73
N LYS A 84 17.64 6.06 -2.52
CA LYS A 84 17.44 5.10 -1.42
C LYS A 84 17.50 5.80 -0.07
N ILE A 85 18.47 6.68 0.19
CA ILE A 85 18.53 7.43 1.46
C ILE A 85 17.27 8.29 1.65
N ILE A 86 16.83 9.02 0.63
CA ILE A 86 15.68 9.92 0.73
C ILE A 86 14.40 9.13 0.98
N THR A 87 14.18 8.06 0.21
CA THR A 87 13.01 7.18 0.40
C THR A 87 13.09 6.40 1.71
N SER A 88 14.27 5.91 2.10
CA SER A 88 14.48 5.21 3.37
C SER A 88 14.32 6.12 4.59
N ARG A 89 14.73 7.39 4.56
CA ARG A 89 14.54 8.30 5.71
C ARG A 89 13.07 8.55 6.02
N ALA A 90 12.27 8.84 4.99
CA ALA A 90 10.84 9.03 5.17
C ALA A 90 10.15 7.74 5.68
N MET A 91 10.57 6.59 5.15
CA MET A 91 10.05 5.28 5.60
C MET A 91 10.49 4.94 7.02
N GLU A 92 11.73 5.27 7.39
CA GLU A 92 12.29 5.06 8.72
C GLU A 92 11.58 5.94 9.76
N GLU A 93 11.38 7.23 9.49
CA GLU A 93 10.62 8.12 10.36
C GLU A 93 9.17 7.65 10.53
N ARG A 94 8.55 7.18 9.44
CA ARG A 94 7.21 6.60 9.47
C ARG A 94 7.19 5.33 10.32
N ARG A 95 8.15 4.42 10.12
CA ARG A 95 8.28 3.16 10.87
C ARG A 95 8.47 3.43 12.36
N GLN A 96 9.36 4.36 12.72
CA GLN A 96 9.62 4.71 14.12
C GLN A 96 8.39 5.31 14.80
N ARG A 97 7.67 6.21 14.12
CA ARG A 97 6.43 6.80 14.65
C ARG A 97 5.38 5.73 14.91
N TYR A 98 5.16 4.82 13.97
CA TYR A 98 4.16 3.77 14.13
C TYR A 98 4.59 2.69 15.11
N ALA A 99 5.87 2.32 15.14
CA ALA A 99 6.37 1.39 16.14
C ALA A 99 6.15 1.94 17.56
N ALA A 100 6.46 3.23 17.79
CA ALA A 100 6.18 3.87 19.07
C ALA A 100 4.68 3.92 19.41
N LEU A 101 3.81 4.17 18.43
CA LEU A 101 2.37 4.09 18.65
C LEU A 101 1.93 2.68 19.03
N LEU A 102 2.43 1.67 18.34
CA LEU A 102 2.12 0.26 18.60
C LEU A 102 2.63 -0.22 19.97
N ASP A 103 3.61 0.44 20.58
CA ASP A 103 4.03 0.18 21.96
C ASP A 103 2.93 0.52 22.97
N HIS A 104 2.11 1.52 22.67
CA HIS A 104 1.02 1.99 23.54
C HIS A 104 -0.27 1.20 23.37
N VAL A 105 -0.29 0.24 22.45
CA VAL A 105 -1.45 -0.57 22.13
C VAL A 105 -1.41 -1.85 22.99
N PRO A 106 -2.24 -1.99 24.05
CA PRO A 106 -2.06 -3.02 25.07
C PRO A 106 -2.05 -4.44 24.51
N TYR A 107 -2.96 -4.73 23.59
CA TYR A 107 -3.13 -6.03 22.96
C TYR A 107 -2.08 -6.37 21.89
N LEU A 108 -1.16 -5.45 21.57
CA LEU A 108 0.02 -5.70 20.73
C LEU A 108 1.33 -5.72 21.53
N SER A 109 1.24 -5.69 22.87
CA SER A 109 2.40 -5.72 23.78
C SER A 109 3.20 -7.02 23.68
N CYS A 110 2.57 -8.13 23.29
CA CYS A 110 3.24 -9.42 23.12
C CYS A 110 4.10 -9.52 21.86
N LEU A 111 4.05 -8.53 20.96
CA LEU A 111 4.91 -8.48 19.78
C LEU A 111 6.35 -8.11 20.17
N THR A 112 7.31 -8.79 19.57
CA THR A 112 8.72 -8.40 19.64
C THR A 112 8.96 -7.06 18.91
N PRO A 113 10.04 -6.33 19.22
CA PRO A 113 10.37 -5.07 18.53
C PRO A 113 10.51 -5.22 17.00
N GLU A 114 10.98 -6.38 16.54
CA GLU A 114 11.10 -6.70 15.12
C GLU A 114 9.74 -6.92 14.47
N GLU A 115 8.86 -7.72 15.09
CA GLU A 115 7.48 -7.92 14.61
C GLU A 115 6.70 -6.60 14.59
N ARG A 116 6.87 -5.76 15.62
CA ARG A 116 6.25 -4.44 15.70
C ARG A 116 6.77 -3.50 14.62
N SER A 117 8.06 -3.52 14.33
CA SER A 117 8.65 -2.75 13.23
C SER A 117 8.11 -3.21 11.87
N ASN A 118 8.03 -4.52 11.64
CA ASN A 118 7.44 -5.09 10.41
C ASN A 118 5.96 -4.72 10.29
N LEU A 119 5.21 -4.77 11.39
CA LEU A 119 3.83 -4.33 11.46
C LEU A 119 3.69 -2.86 11.07
N ALA A 120 4.51 -1.99 11.68
CA ALA A 120 4.54 -0.54 11.42
C ALA A 120 4.74 -0.22 9.93
N GLU A 121 5.55 -0.99 9.21
CA GLU A 121 5.75 -0.80 7.77
C GLU A 121 4.51 -1.12 6.94
N THR A 122 3.68 -2.06 7.38
CA THR A 122 2.49 -2.50 6.63
C THR A 122 1.25 -1.68 6.91
N LEU A 123 1.27 -0.85 7.96
CA LEU A 123 0.15 0.00 8.32
C LEU A 123 -0.15 1.02 7.22
N LYS A 124 -1.44 1.13 6.89
CA LYS A 124 -1.97 2.12 5.95
C LYS A 124 -2.61 3.26 6.72
N GLU A 125 -2.23 4.49 6.41
CA GLU A 125 -2.85 5.67 7.02
C GLU A 125 -4.17 6.02 6.34
N GLY A 126 -5.11 6.56 7.12
CA GLY A 126 -6.32 7.20 6.64
C GLY A 126 -6.62 8.44 7.46
N THR A 127 -7.03 9.53 6.81
CA THR A 127 -7.49 10.76 7.46
C THR A 127 -8.97 10.94 7.16
N PHE A 128 -9.74 11.29 8.19
CA PHE A 128 -11.19 11.35 8.15
C PHE A 128 -11.65 12.67 8.77
N SER A 129 -12.75 13.21 8.25
CA SER A 129 -13.39 14.42 8.78
C SER A 129 -14.51 14.08 9.74
N GLN A 130 -14.88 15.03 10.60
CA GLN A 130 -16.00 14.90 11.53
C GLN A 130 -17.27 14.34 10.87
N GLY A 131 -17.92 13.39 11.54
CA GLY A 131 -19.15 12.75 11.08
C GLY A 131 -18.93 11.67 10.00
N GLN A 132 -17.71 11.48 9.50
CA GLN A 132 -17.41 10.42 8.56
C GLN A 132 -17.46 9.06 9.26
N ARG A 133 -18.05 8.06 8.60
CA ARG A 133 -18.11 6.68 9.10
C ARG A 133 -16.88 5.90 8.63
N LEU A 134 -16.14 5.34 9.57
CA LEU A 134 -15.01 4.46 9.32
C LEU A 134 -15.46 3.01 9.14
N ILE A 135 -16.34 2.56 10.03
CA ILE A 135 -16.92 1.21 10.03
C ILE A 135 -18.44 1.36 10.02
N CYS A 136 -19.10 0.57 9.18
CA CYS A 136 -20.55 0.52 9.10
C CYS A 136 -21.06 -0.79 9.68
N ALA A 137 -22.10 -0.72 10.51
CA ALA A 137 -22.75 -1.92 11.04
C ALA A 137 -23.27 -2.80 9.88
N GLY A 138 -23.10 -4.12 10.01
CA GLY A 138 -23.42 -5.13 9.00
C GLY A 138 -22.38 -5.29 7.89
N ALA A 139 -21.33 -4.46 7.84
CA ALA A 139 -20.25 -4.63 6.87
C ALA A 139 -19.26 -5.74 7.31
N PRO A 140 -18.62 -6.45 6.36
CA PRO A 140 -17.55 -7.38 6.71
C PRO A 140 -16.33 -6.63 7.26
N GLY A 141 -15.89 -7.02 8.47
CA GLY A 141 -14.74 -6.43 9.16
C GLY A 141 -13.41 -7.03 8.70
N ASN A 142 -12.87 -6.57 7.57
CA ASN A 142 -11.56 -7.06 7.06
C ASN A 142 -10.37 -6.20 7.51
N TRP A 143 -10.63 -5.13 8.28
CA TRP A 143 -9.64 -4.13 8.69
C TRP A 143 -9.74 -3.83 10.19
N ILE A 144 -8.59 -3.76 10.86
CA ILE A 144 -8.50 -3.17 12.21
C ILE A 144 -8.09 -1.71 12.09
N HIS A 145 -8.88 -0.86 12.73
CA HIS A 145 -8.71 0.57 13.00
C HIS A 145 -7.82 0.89 14.21
N ILE A 146 -6.58 1.37 14.10
CA ILE A 146 -5.85 1.94 15.25
C ILE A 146 -5.95 3.47 15.20
N VAL A 147 -6.44 4.11 16.25
CA VAL A 147 -6.54 5.58 16.33
C VAL A 147 -5.16 6.18 16.57
N VAL A 148 -4.74 7.07 15.67
CA VAL A 148 -3.46 7.78 15.71
C VAL A 148 -3.63 9.20 16.22
N GLU A 149 -4.75 9.83 15.85
CA GLU A 149 -5.06 11.21 16.25
C GLU A 149 -6.57 11.41 16.17
N GLY A 150 -7.11 12.23 17.07
CA GLY A 150 -8.54 12.53 17.13
C GLY A 150 -9.33 11.53 17.96
N THR A 151 -10.65 11.58 17.80
CA THR A 151 -11.59 10.82 18.63
C THR A 151 -12.64 10.17 17.75
N LEU A 152 -12.93 8.90 18.02
CA LEU A 152 -13.97 8.13 17.34
C LEU A 152 -15.04 7.73 18.34
N GLU A 153 -16.27 7.59 17.87
CA GLU A 153 -17.40 7.08 18.65
C GLU A 153 -17.94 5.81 18.01
N VAL A 154 -18.12 4.78 18.84
CA VAL A 154 -18.78 3.54 18.48
C VAL A 154 -20.27 3.72 18.72
N VAL A 155 -21.06 3.75 17.66
CA VAL A 155 -22.49 4.02 17.68
C VAL A 155 -23.26 2.73 17.38
N GLY A 156 -24.03 2.28 18.37
CA GLY A 156 -24.86 1.09 18.26
C GLY A 156 -26.07 1.24 17.35
N SER A 157 -26.79 0.14 17.14
CA SER A 157 -28.01 0.07 16.31
C SER A 157 -29.10 1.06 16.73
N ASN A 158 -29.16 1.40 18.02
CA ASN A 158 -30.13 2.34 18.59
C ASN A 158 -29.67 3.80 18.52
N SER A 159 -28.61 4.11 17.78
CA SER A 159 -27.97 5.44 17.72
C SER A 159 -27.41 5.96 19.05
N ASN A 160 -27.25 5.09 20.05
CA ASN A 160 -26.55 5.40 21.28
C ASN A 160 -25.04 5.22 21.10
N VAL A 161 -24.26 6.13 21.69
CA VAL A 161 -22.81 6.00 21.80
C VAL A 161 -22.51 4.92 22.85
N ILE A 162 -21.89 3.85 22.40
CA ILE A 162 -21.49 2.69 23.21
C ILE A 162 -20.13 2.96 23.84
N ALA A 163 -19.18 3.41 23.03
CA ALA A 163 -17.82 3.67 23.46
C ALA A 163 -17.22 4.87 22.73
N THR A 164 -16.27 5.53 23.37
CA THR A 164 -15.45 6.60 22.77
C THR A 164 -14.00 6.12 22.72
N LEU A 165 -13.42 6.12 21.53
CA LEU A 165 -12.06 5.65 21.25
C LEU A 165 -11.13 6.85 21.05
N HIS A 166 -9.99 6.82 21.72
CA HIS A 166 -8.95 7.84 21.70
C HIS A 166 -7.66 7.28 21.08
N GLU A 167 -6.63 8.10 21.00
CA GLU A 167 -5.31 7.70 20.52
C GLU A 167 -4.81 6.42 21.23
N GLY A 168 -4.39 5.43 20.45
CA GLY A 168 -3.97 4.10 20.93
C GLY A 168 -5.08 3.05 20.95
N ASP A 169 -6.35 3.44 20.91
CA ASP A 169 -7.47 2.49 20.92
C ASP A 169 -7.70 1.84 19.55
N CYS A 170 -8.27 0.63 19.56
CA CYS A 170 -8.64 -0.10 18.34
C CYS A 170 -10.15 -0.14 18.09
N ALA A 171 -10.54 0.19 16.86
CA ALA A 171 -11.84 -0.06 16.29
C ALA A 171 -11.84 -1.33 15.41
N GLY A 172 -12.92 -2.12 15.47
CA GLY A 172 -13.12 -3.28 14.57
C GLY A 172 -12.27 -4.50 14.88
N HIS A 173 -11.49 -4.48 15.97
CA HIS A 173 -10.60 -5.58 16.35
C HIS A 173 -11.37 -6.85 16.74
N ILE A 174 -12.55 -6.71 17.36
CA ILE A 174 -13.37 -7.85 17.78
C ILE A 174 -13.91 -8.59 16.55
N GLU A 175 -14.57 -7.87 15.64
CA GLU A 175 -15.16 -8.49 14.45
C GLU A 175 -14.11 -9.09 13.52
N PHE A 176 -12.95 -8.46 13.47
CA PHE A 176 -11.80 -8.96 12.73
C PHE A 176 -11.29 -10.30 13.28
N LEU A 177 -11.13 -10.42 14.61
CA LEU A 177 -10.58 -11.62 15.26
C LEU A 177 -11.55 -12.80 15.21
N TYR A 178 -12.83 -12.56 15.48
CA TYR A 178 -13.87 -13.59 15.44
C TYR A 178 -14.45 -13.80 14.04
N GLY A 179 -14.07 -12.96 13.07
CA GLY A 179 -14.48 -13.06 11.68
C GLY A 179 -15.96 -12.74 11.46
N HIS A 180 -16.56 -11.84 12.23
CA HIS A 180 -17.98 -11.51 12.16
C HIS A 180 -18.24 -10.21 11.37
N LEU A 181 -19.51 -9.94 11.08
CA LEU A 181 -19.93 -8.64 10.56
C LEU A 181 -19.86 -7.60 11.68
N SER A 182 -19.48 -6.37 11.33
CA SER A 182 -19.45 -5.24 12.26
C SER A 182 -20.79 -5.05 12.95
N VAL A 183 -20.80 -4.99 14.29
CA VAL A 183 -22.06 -4.86 15.06
C VAL A 183 -22.47 -3.42 15.33
N ALA A 184 -21.51 -2.49 15.19
CA ALA A 184 -21.70 -1.08 15.44
C ALA A 184 -21.09 -0.24 14.32
N ASN A 185 -21.54 1.01 14.23
CA ASN A 185 -20.90 1.99 13.38
C ASN A 185 -19.75 2.63 14.15
N VAL A 186 -18.69 3.02 13.47
CA VAL A 186 -17.62 3.85 14.06
C VAL A 186 -17.55 5.16 13.29
N VAL A 187 -17.70 6.26 14.00
CA VAL A 187 -17.85 7.61 13.43
C VAL A 187 -16.81 8.53 14.03
N VAL A 188 -16.28 9.47 13.23
CA VAL A 188 -15.41 10.52 13.75
C VAL A 188 -16.22 11.54 14.54
N SER A 189 -15.88 11.75 15.82
CA SER A 189 -16.51 12.79 16.66
C SER A 189 -15.70 14.08 16.71
N SER A 190 -14.36 14.00 16.58
CA SER A 190 -13.47 15.16 16.47
C SER A 190 -13.54 15.85 15.09
N GLU A 191 -12.97 17.06 14.97
CA GLU A 191 -12.93 17.79 13.68
C GLU A 191 -12.23 16.98 12.58
N THR A 192 -11.09 16.38 12.92
CA THR A 192 -10.35 15.43 12.09
C THR A 192 -9.90 14.25 12.93
N ALA A 193 -9.81 13.06 12.32
CA ALA A 193 -9.18 11.89 12.92
C ALA A 193 -8.24 11.21 11.93
N LYS A 194 -7.12 10.68 12.45
CA LYS A 194 -6.19 9.86 11.69
C LYS A 194 -6.20 8.45 12.27
N THR A 195 -6.22 7.47 11.39
CA THR A 195 -6.14 6.06 11.80
C THR A 195 -5.11 5.31 10.97
N ALA A 196 -4.40 4.38 11.59
CA ALA A 196 -3.61 3.37 10.93
C ALA A 196 -4.42 2.08 10.83
N ARG A 197 -4.54 1.50 9.62
CA ARG A 197 -5.31 0.29 9.38
C ARG A 197 -4.46 -0.88 8.89
N ILE A 198 -4.81 -2.07 9.35
CA ILE A 198 -4.23 -3.35 8.91
C ILE A 198 -5.31 -4.30 8.40
N GLY A 199 -5.00 -5.03 7.33
CA GLY A 199 -5.90 -6.01 6.74
C GLY A 199 -5.66 -7.43 7.24
N LYS A 200 -6.68 -8.28 7.16
CA LYS A 200 -6.69 -9.66 7.69
C LYS A 200 -5.52 -10.52 7.23
N ARG A 201 -5.26 -10.57 5.92
CA ARG A 201 -4.14 -11.35 5.37
C ARG A 201 -2.78 -10.94 5.92
N MET A 202 -2.59 -9.65 6.18
CA MET A 202 -1.32 -9.15 6.70
C MET A 202 -1.17 -9.46 8.18
N PHE A 203 -2.25 -9.28 8.94
CA PHE A 203 -2.30 -9.65 10.35
C PHE A 203 -2.03 -11.14 10.56
N ASP A 204 -2.73 -12.02 9.82
CA ASP A 204 -2.56 -13.47 9.94
C ASP A 204 -1.13 -13.92 9.60
N ARG A 205 -0.46 -13.24 8.66
CA ARG A 205 0.92 -13.55 8.26
C ARG A 205 1.96 -13.09 9.27
N LEU A 206 1.75 -11.93 9.88
CA LEU A 206 2.76 -11.29 10.75
C LEU A 206 2.54 -11.58 12.23
N ILE A 207 1.31 -11.93 12.64
CA ILE A 207 0.85 -11.79 14.02
C ILE A 207 -0.05 -12.98 14.44
N GLY A 208 0.38 -14.21 14.11
CA GLY A 208 -0.36 -15.41 14.52
C GLY A 208 -0.45 -15.60 16.04
N THR A 209 0.62 -15.25 16.77
CA THR A 209 0.72 -15.40 18.23
C THR A 209 0.00 -14.28 19.00
N ALA A 210 0.04 -13.03 18.54
CA ALA A 210 -0.70 -11.97 19.23
C ALA A 210 -2.21 -12.11 19.05
N ARG A 211 -2.69 -12.88 18.07
CA ARG A 211 -4.11 -13.19 17.93
C ARG A 211 -4.68 -13.81 19.21
N GLU A 212 -3.94 -14.74 19.82
CA GLU A 212 -4.37 -15.44 21.04
C GLU A 212 -4.39 -14.49 22.24
N VAL A 213 -3.36 -13.64 22.36
CA VAL A 213 -3.27 -12.62 23.43
C VAL A 213 -4.38 -11.57 23.29
N MET A 214 -4.62 -11.08 22.07
CA MET A 214 -5.73 -10.19 21.75
C MET A 214 -7.07 -10.81 22.17
N MET A 215 -7.31 -12.08 21.82
CA MET A 215 -8.55 -12.76 22.18
C MET A 215 -8.74 -12.86 23.69
N HIS A 216 -7.68 -13.20 24.43
CA HIS A 216 -7.74 -13.32 25.88
C HIS A 216 -8.02 -11.98 26.57
N GLU A 217 -7.35 -10.89 26.17
CA GLU A 217 -7.61 -9.56 26.74
C GLU A 217 -9.01 -9.03 26.41
N ILE A 218 -9.52 -9.31 25.20
CA ILE A 218 -10.89 -8.94 24.83
C ILE A 218 -11.89 -9.68 25.71
N GLU A 219 -11.69 -10.98 25.95
CA GLU A 219 -12.58 -11.79 26.79
C GLU A 219 -12.63 -11.33 28.26
N GLU A 220 -11.54 -10.73 28.75
CA GLU A 220 -11.44 -10.16 30.10
C GLU A 220 -11.89 -8.68 30.17
N GLY A 221 -12.07 -8.02 29.02
CA GLY A 221 -12.40 -6.60 28.93
C GLY A 221 -13.91 -6.29 29.01
N GLN A 222 -14.26 -5.17 29.64
CA GLN A 222 -15.65 -4.68 29.76
C GLN A 222 -16.32 -4.41 28.39
N SER A 223 -15.54 -3.99 27.38
CA SER A 223 -16.01 -3.74 26.01
C SER A 223 -16.58 -4.98 25.31
N TYR A 224 -16.23 -6.18 25.76
CA TYR A 224 -16.71 -7.44 25.19
C TYR A 224 -18.06 -7.89 25.76
N GLU A 225 -18.44 -7.47 26.97
CA GLU A 225 -19.75 -7.78 27.53
C GLU A 225 -20.89 -7.14 26.73
N GLU A 226 -20.71 -5.88 26.30
CA GLU A 226 -21.68 -5.16 25.46
C GLU A 226 -21.76 -5.74 24.03
N TYR A 227 -20.62 -6.18 23.48
CA TYR A 227 -20.55 -6.92 22.23
C TYR A 227 -21.30 -8.27 22.31
N ARG A 228 -21.07 -9.05 23.37
CA ARG A 228 -21.77 -10.34 23.61
C ARG A 228 -23.28 -10.18 23.73
N GLN A 229 -23.76 -9.08 24.33
CA GLN A 229 -25.19 -8.81 24.46
C GLN A 229 -25.87 -8.53 23.10
N THR A 230 -25.13 -7.93 22.16
CA THR A 230 -25.64 -7.57 20.82
C THR A 230 -25.61 -8.75 19.84
N MET A 231 -24.71 -9.73 20.04
CA MET A 231 -24.38 -10.83 19.12
C MET A 231 -25.36 -12.02 19.05
N ARG A 232 -26.65 -11.85 19.38
CA ARG A 232 -27.67 -12.92 19.24
C ARG A 232 -28.06 -13.25 17.77
N SER A 233 -27.11 -13.37 16.83
CA SER A 233 -27.44 -13.83 15.46
C SER A 233 -26.35 -14.68 14.80
N GLU A 234 -26.71 -15.93 14.55
CA GLU A 234 -25.96 -16.95 13.82
C GLU A 234 -25.91 -16.64 12.31
N ALA A 235 -24.80 -16.14 11.79
CA ALA A 235 -24.54 -16.19 10.35
C ALA A 235 -23.05 -16.39 10.09
N ARG A 236 -22.71 -17.44 9.33
CA ARG A 236 -21.33 -17.73 8.93
C ARG A 236 -20.86 -16.75 7.84
N PRO A 237 -19.59 -16.31 7.85
CA PRO A 237 -19.10 -15.32 6.89
C PRO A 237 -18.80 -15.95 5.53
N GLN A 238 -19.05 -15.19 4.45
CA GLN A 238 -18.57 -15.50 3.10
C GLN A 238 -17.10 -15.11 2.93
N GLU A 239 -16.39 -15.84 2.07
CA GLU A 239 -14.98 -15.57 1.74
C GLU A 239 -14.76 -14.16 1.16
N ASP A 240 -13.71 -13.51 1.65
CA ASP A 240 -13.29 -12.18 1.23
C ASP A 240 -12.71 -12.21 -0.19
N THR A 241 -13.42 -11.54 -1.11
CA THR A 241 -13.03 -11.37 -2.52
C THR A 241 -12.50 -9.96 -2.82
N THR A 242 -12.20 -9.16 -1.80
CA THR A 242 -11.73 -7.78 -1.99
C THR A 242 -10.36 -7.77 -2.68
N PRO A 243 -10.23 -7.11 -3.85
CA PRO A 243 -8.98 -7.08 -4.60
C PRO A 243 -7.91 -6.19 -3.92
N ALA A 244 -6.65 -6.37 -4.30
CA ALA A 244 -5.52 -5.59 -3.80
C ALA A 244 -5.71 -4.07 -4.05
N PHE A 245 -5.05 -3.21 -3.28
CA PHE A 245 -5.21 -1.76 -3.40
C PHE A 245 -4.57 -1.19 -4.69
N ASP A 246 -3.56 -1.89 -5.15
CA ASP A 246 -2.86 -1.78 -6.42
C ASP A 246 -3.59 -2.52 -7.56
N ALA A 247 -4.71 -3.19 -7.25
CA ALA A 247 -5.55 -3.74 -8.29
C ALA A 247 -6.24 -2.58 -9.03
N PRO A 248 -6.25 -2.61 -10.38
CA PRO A 248 -6.87 -1.58 -11.18
C PRO A 248 -8.35 -1.36 -10.79
N PRO A 249 -8.93 -0.17 -11.00
CA PRO A 249 -10.36 0.09 -10.75
C PRO A 249 -11.29 -0.99 -11.33
N LEU A 250 -12.44 -1.27 -10.70
CA LEU A 250 -13.34 -2.38 -11.06
C LEU A 250 -13.74 -2.43 -12.55
N TYR A 251 -13.86 -1.27 -13.22
CA TYR A 251 -14.16 -1.18 -14.66
C TYR A 251 -12.97 -1.58 -15.56
N ILE A 252 -11.74 -1.51 -15.04
CA ILE A 252 -10.53 -1.99 -15.70
C ILE A 252 -10.34 -3.49 -15.41
N GLN A 253 -10.70 -3.97 -14.21
CA GLN A 253 -10.63 -5.40 -13.86
C GLN A 253 -11.54 -6.28 -14.72
N SER A 254 -12.74 -5.79 -15.08
CA SER A 254 -13.64 -6.50 -16.01
C SER A 254 -13.03 -6.66 -17.41
N THR A 255 -12.25 -5.66 -17.85
CA THR A 255 -11.59 -5.65 -19.16
C THR A 255 -10.37 -6.58 -19.17
N LEU A 256 -9.60 -6.60 -18.08
CA LEU A 256 -8.47 -7.51 -17.89
C LEU A 256 -8.90 -8.97 -17.75
N ARG A 257 -9.99 -9.26 -17.01
CA ARG A 257 -10.54 -10.63 -16.91
C ARG A 257 -11.08 -11.16 -18.24
N GLN A 258 -11.62 -10.29 -19.11
CA GLN A 258 -12.05 -10.67 -20.45
C GLN A 258 -10.86 -10.99 -21.37
N GLN A 259 -9.74 -10.26 -21.22
CA GLN A 259 -8.50 -10.55 -21.94
C GLN A 259 -7.79 -11.83 -21.44
N GLU A 260 -7.73 -12.05 -20.12
CA GLU A 260 -7.17 -13.28 -19.52
C GLU A 260 -7.99 -14.53 -19.88
N GLY A 261 -9.32 -14.42 -19.90
CA GLY A 261 -10.21 -15.51 -20.33
C GLY A 261 -10.05 -15.86 -21.81
N SER A 262 -9.77 -14.86 -22.66
CA SER A 262 -9.53 -15.08 -24.09
C SER A 262 -8.13 -15.64 -24.40
N MET A 263 -7.13 -15.40 -23.56
CA MET A 263 -5.81 -16.04 -23.68
C MET A 263 -5.82 -17.50 -23.24
N ARG A 264 -6.50 -17.82 -22.12
CA ARG A 264 -6.63 -19.21 -21.66
C ARG A 264 -7.39 -20.11 -22.64
N GLN A 265 -8.43 -19.57 -23.30
CA GLN A 265 -9.15 -20.32 -24.34
C GLN A 265 -8.33 -20.57 -25.61
N LYS A 266 -7.33 -19.72 -25.90
CA LYS A 266 -6.40 -19.93 -27.03
C LYS A 266 -5.33 -20.96 -26.70
N GLU A 267 -4.76 -20.90 -25.49
CA GLU A 267 -3.79 -21.90 -25.01
C GLU A 267 -4.43 -23.30 -24.92
N GLU A 268 -5.68 -23.41 -24.47
CA GLU A 268 -6.41 -24.69 -24.42
C GLU A 268 -6.74 -25.24 -25.82
N SER A 269 -6.93 -24.40 -26.83
CA SER A 269 -7.13 -24.85 -28.22
C SER A 269 -5.84 -25.27 -28.92
N GLU A 270 -4.69 -24.67 -28.60
CA GLU A 270 -3.39 -25.04 -29.17
C GLU A 270 -2.81 -26.32 -28.53
N THR A 271 -3.18 -26.63 -27.29
CA THR A 271 -2.74 -27.87 -26.60
C THR A 271 -3.57 -29.11 -27.02
N GLN A 272 -4.62 -28.94 -27.83
CA GLN A 272 -5.47 -30.04 -28.32
C GLN A 272 -5.23 -30.40 -29.81
N GLU A 273 -4.34 -29.69 -30.51
CA GLU A 273 -3.96 -29.97 -31.91
C GLU A 273 -2.54 -30.58 -32.09
N GLU A 274 -1.82 -30.89 -31.00
CA GLU A 274 -0.62 -31.77 -30.99
C GLU A 274 -0.94 -33.18 -30.45
#